data_AF-A0A5B1QP15-F1
#
_entry.id   AF-A0A5B1QP15-F1
#
_cell.length_a   1.000
_cell.length_b   1.000
_cell.length_c   1.000
_cell.angle_alpha   90.00
_cell.angle_beta   90.00
_cell.angle_gamma   90.00
#
_symmetry.space_group_name_H-M   'P 1'
#
loop_
_entity.id
_entity.type
_entity.pdbx_description
1 polymer ?
#
loop_
_entity_poly.entity_id
_entity_poly.type
_entity_poly.pdbx_seq_one_letter_code
_entity_poly.pdbx_strand_id
1 'polypeptide(L)'
;MHEPPITLPAAGPNEPVEGVIIACNDERASRGIFSSVQVPPSHQIHQQGILAPLTALVGVPILVWRHIEQDPFTIERSSGLDNQIVTYLMIQPHNGLADMMWQLNVGTVTVVRQDRKPLTLEAIEALWQFCSSIISDSDGLQVPTERMTPEGFGEFCQKYKQRMIRDGKTRFKSLSIPI
;
A
#
# COMPACT_ATOMS: atom_id res chain seq x y z
N MET A 1 27.83 -6.50 14.91
CA MET A 1 26.66 -6.58 15.80
C MET A 1 25.49 -5.98 15.04
N HIS A 2 24.49 -6.78 14.67
CA HIS A 2 23.26 -6.26 14.07
C HIS A 2 22.32 -5.91 15.22
N GLU A 3 21.97 -4.64 15.37
CA GLU A 3 20.84 -4.27 16.23
C GLU A 3 19.56 -4.95 15.70
N PRO A 4 18.72 -5.53 16.57
CA PRO A 4 17.46 -6.10 16.14
C PRO A 4 16.58 -4.99 15.52
N PRO A 5 15.76 -5.31 14.50
CA PRO A 5 14.81 -4.35 13.96
C PRO A 5 13.90 -3.84 15.07
N ILE A 6 13.79 -2.51 15.22
CA ILE A 6 12.85 -1.91 16.16
C ILE A 6 11.45 -2.14 15.60
N THR A 7 10.70 -3.05 16.21
CA THR A 7 9.26 -3.18 15.96
C THR A 7 8.55 -2.13 16.79
N LEU A 8 8.09 -1.05 16.16
CA LEU A 8 7.28 -0.06 16.84
C LEU A 8 5.94 -0.68 17.24
N PRO A 9 5.45 -0.44 18.48
CA PRO A 9 4.17 -0.96 18.92
C PRO A 9 3.01 -0.31 18.13
N ALA A 10 1.86 -0.98 18.11
CA ALA A 10 0.63 -0.38 17.58
C ALA A 10 0.22 0.83 18.42
N ALA A 11 -0.28 1.87 17.77
CA ALA A 11 -0.78 3.06 18.46
C ALA A 11 -2.06 2.74 19.24
N GLY A 12 -2.19 3.29 20.46
CA GLY A 12 -3.39 3.19 21.26
C GLY A 12 -4.60 3.83 20.57
N PRO A 13 -5.85 3.51 20.95
CA PRO A 13 -7.07 3.92 20.20
C PRO A 13 -7.25 5.43 20.05
N ASN A 14 -6.70 6.23 20.97
CA ASN A 14 -6.79 7.69 20.97
C ASN A 14 -5.51 8.38 20.45
N GLU A 15 -4.55 7.62 19.93
CA GLU A 15 -3.30 8.13 19.40
C GLU A 15 -3.38 8.29 17.88
N PRO A 16 -2.62 9.23 17.29
CA PRO A 16 -2.40 9.24 15.85
C PRO A 16 -1.72 7.95 15.39
N VAL A 17 -2.03 7.49 14.18
CA VAL A 17 -1.30 6.39 13.52
C VAL A 17 -0.36 6.94 12.46
N GLU A 18 0.77 6.29 12.26
CA GLU A 18 1.66 6.56 11.13
C GLU A 18 1.09 5.92 9.86
N GLY A 19 0.73 6.75 8.90
CA GLY A 19 0.25 6.38 7.57
C GLY A 19 1.13 6.94 6.47
N VAL A 20 0.71 6.69 5.22
CA VAL A 20 1.39 7.18 4.03
C VAL A 20 0.40 7.85 3.09
N ILE A 21 0.80 8.99 2.51
CA ILE A 21 0.13 9.58 1.37
C ILE A 21 0.78 9.04 0.09
N ILE A 22 -0.04 8.53 -0.83
CA ILE A 22 0.39 8.05 -2.15
C ILE A 22 -0.12 9.05 -3.19
N ALA A 23 0.79 9.82 -3.78
CA ALA A 23 0.43 10.90 -4.71
C ALA A 23 -0.02 10.36 -6.08
N CYS A 24 -1.09 10.94 -6.64
CA CYS A 24 -1.42 10.77 -8.05
C CYS A 24 -0.40 11.45 -8.97
N ASN A 25 -0.48 11.17 -10.26
CA ASN A 25 0.49 11.64 -11.24
C ASN A 25 0.77 13.15 -11.19
N ASP A 26 -0.26 13.99 -11.08
CA ASP A 26 -0.11 15.45 -11.06
C ASP A 26 0.64 15.95 -9.81
N GLU A 27 0.47 15.29 -8.67
CA GLU A 27 1.06 15.74 -7.41
C GLU A 27 2.48 15.20 -7.17
N ARG A 28 2.87 14.12 -7.86
CA ARG A 28 4.16 13.44 -7.65
C ARG A 28 5.37 14.34 -7.82
N ALA A 29 5.33 15.29 -8.75
CA ALA A 29 6.44 16.23 -8.98
C ALA A 29 6.73 17.11 -7.76
N SER A 30 5.71 17.42 -6.95
CA SER A 30 5.83 18.30 -5.78
C SER A 30 5.97 17.54 -4.46
N ARG A 31 5.30 16.40 -4.31
CA ARG A 31 5.25 15.63 -3.05
C ARG A 31 6.19 14.42 -3.01
N GLY A 32 6.69 13.99 -4.16
CA GLY A 32 7.22 12.65 -4.32
C GLY A 32 6.10 11.60 -4.41
N ILE A 33 6.48 10.33 -4.55
CA ILE A 33 5.52 9.22 -4.71
C ILE A 33 4.84 8.88 -3.38
N PHE A 34 5.64 8.77 -2.32
CA PHE A 34 5.21 8.43 -0.97
C PHE A 34 5.66 9.51 0.01
N SER A 35 4.78 9.89 0.93
CA SER A 35 5.12 10.78 2.05
C SER A 35 4.46 10.31 3.34
N SER A 36 5.19 10.34 4.46
CA SER A 36 4.65 9.95 5.76
C SER A 36 3.63 10.97 6.25
N VAL A 37 2.60 10.50 6.94
CA VAL A 37 1.57 11.34 7.55
C VAL A 37 1.16 10.78 8.91
N GLN A 38 0.89 11.66 9.86
CA GLN A 38 0.25 11.29 11.12
C GLN A 38 -1.26 11.45 10.95
N VAL A 39 -1.99 10.36 11.06
CA VAL A 39 -3.45 10.34 10.88
C VAL A 39 -4.11 10.37 12.26
N PRO A 40 -4.87 11.42 12.60
CA PRO A 40 -5.49 11.53 13.91
C PRO A 40 -6.61 10.48 14.07
N PRO A 41 -6.93 10.06 15.30
CA PRO A 41 -7.97 9.06 15.57
C PRO A 41 -9.37 9.50 15.11
N SER A 42 -9.60 10.81 14.92
CA SER A 42 -10.84 11.38 14.40
C SER A 42 -10.95 11.32 12.87
N HIS A 43 -9.92 10.89 12.15
CA HIS A 43 -9.94 10.84 10.69
C HIS A 43 -10.91 9.76 10.19
N GLN A 44 -11.70 10.09 9.15
CA GLN A 44 -12.76 9.21 8.64
C GLN A 44 -12.26 7.88 8.08
N ILE A 45 -11.00 7.79 7.64
CA ILE A 45 -10.36 6.54 7.21
C ILE A 45 -10.53 5.38 8.20
N HIS A 46 -10.60 5.65 9.50
CA HIS A 46 -10.76 4.61 10.52
C HIS A 46 -12.15 3.96 10.53
N GLN A 47 -13.16 4.64 9.98
CA GLN A 47 -14.55 4.19 9.95
C GLN A 47 -15.03 3.87 8.53
N GLN A 48 -14.54 4.62 7.55
CA GLN A 48 -15.02 4.61 6.16
C GLN A 48 -13.91 4.30 5.15
N GLY A 49 -12.67 4.07 5.62
CA GLY A 49 -11.58 3.64 4.76
C GLY A 49 -11.88 2.28 4.13
N ILE A 50 -11.49 2.11 2.88
CA ILE A 50 -11.74 0.87 2.12
C ILE A 50 -10.54 -0.05 2.32
N LEU A 51 -10.80 -1.29 2.75
CA LEU A 51 -9.76 -2.29 2.98
C LEU A 51 -9.21 -2.82 1.63
N ALA A 52 -7.89 -2.76 1.46
CA ALA A 52 -7.20 -3.30 0.30
C ALA A 52 -7.16 -4.84 0.36
N PRO A 53 -7.90 -5.56 -0.52
CA PRO A 53 -8.25 -6.96 -0.30
C PRO A 53 -7.04 -7.90 -0.20
N LEU A 54 -6.10 -7.79 -1.14
CA LEU A 54 -4.91 -8.65 -1.14
C LEU A 54 -3.99 -8.36 0.06
N THR A 55 -3.87 -7.09 0.47
CA THR A 55 -3.02 -6.73 1.63
C THR A 55 -3.55 -7.34 2.93
N ALA A 56 -4.87 -7.34 3.11
CA ALA A 56 -5.53 -7.98 4.25
C ALA A 56 -5.31 -9.50 4.23
N LEU A 57 -5.41 -10.12 3.05
CA LEU A 57 -5.20 -11.56 2.86
C LEU A 57 -3.79 -12.00 3.27
N VAL A 58 -2.76 -11.18 3.00
CA VAL A 58 -1.36 -11.47 3.38
C VAL A 58 -0.98 -10.97 4.78
N GLY A 59 -1.95 -10.55 5.60
CA GLY A 59 -1.74 -10.21 7.00
C GLY A 59 -1.31 -8.76 7.29
N VAL A 60 -1.37 -7.87 6.30
CA VAL A 60 -1.10 -6.43 6.47
C VAL A 60 -2.32 -5.62 6.03
N PRO A 61 -3.37 -5.51 6.87
CA PRO A 61 -4.64 -4.90 6.45
C PRO A 61 -4.49 -3.40 6.24
N ILE A 62 -4.42 -2.96 4.97
CA ILE A 62 -4.33 -1.54 4.61
C ILE A 62 -5.72 -0.95 4.36
N LEU A 63 -6.05 0.13 5.06
CA LEU A 63 -7.19 0.98 4.74
C LEU A 63 -6.74 2.09 3.78
N VAL A 64 -7.55 2.36 2.77
CA VAL A 64 -7.32 3.38 1.75
C VAL A 64 -8.42 4.45 1.82
N TRP A 65 -8.01 5.72 1.83
CA TRP A 65 -8.89 6.88 1.79
C TRP A 65 -8.54 7.79 0.62
N ARG A 66 -9.48 7.96 -0.32
CA ARG A 66 -9.34 8.92 -1.41
C ARG A 66 -9.55 10.34 -0.90
N HIS A 67 -8.71 11.28 -1.34
CA HIS A 67 -8.91 12.70 -1.03
C HIS A 67 -9.99 13.34 -1.91
N ILE A 68 -10.31 12.68 -3.04
CA ILE A 68 -11.38 13.05 -3.95
C ILE A 68 -12.62 12.25 -3.57
N GLU A 69 -13.63 12.94 -3.04
CA GLU A 69 -14.89 12.34 -2.60
C GLU A 69 -15.86 12.12 -3.77
N GLN A 70 -15.68 12.84 -4.89
CA GLN A 70 -16.51 12.67 -6.07
C GLN A 70 -16.38 11.25 -6.66
N ASP A 71 -17.48 10.77 -7.22
CA ASP A 71 -17.53 9.51 -7.94
C ASP A 71 -16.58 9.60 -9.16
N PRO A 72 -15.58 8.70 -9.29
CA PRO A 72 -14.60 8.75 -10.37
C PRO A 72 -15.22 8.67 -11.77
N PHE A 73 -16.45 8.15 -11.91
CA PHE A 73 -17.19 8.09 -13.18
C PHE A 73 -17.90 9.40 -13.54
N THR A 74 -18.00 10.33 -12.59
CA THR A 74 -18.63 11.64 -12.79
C THR A 74 -17.62 12.76 -13.04
N ILE A 75 -16.33 12.50 -12.77
CA ILE A 75 -15.23 13.45 -12.99
C ILE A 75 -14.72 13.28 -14.42
N GLU A 76 -14.40 14.39 -15.09
CA GLU A 76 -13.70 14.34 -16.38
C GLU A 76 -12.42 13.52 -16.26
N ARG A 77 -12.20 12.62 -17.23
CA ARG A 77 -11.04 11.73 -17.21
C ARG A 77 -9.75 12.54 -17.28
N SER A 78 -8.92 12.43 -16.25
CA SER A 78 -7.59 13.05 -16.20
C SER A 78 -6.53 12.01 -15.85
N SER A 79 -5.54 11.83 -16.74
CA SER A 79 -4.37 10.99 -16.46
C SER A 79 -3.53 11.51 -15.29
N GLY A 80 -3.68 12.80 -14.97
CA GLY A 80 -3.07 13.44 -13.81
C GLY A 80 -3.63 12.94 -12.47
N LEU A 81 -4.90 12.53 -12.46
CA LEU A 81 -5.55 11.92 -11.30
C LEU A 81 -5.30 10.41 -11.19
N ASP A 82 -4.58 9.80 -12.14
CA ASP A 82 -4.28 8.37 -12.04
C ASP A 82 -3.29 8.09 -10.93
N ASN A 83 -3.53 6.96 -10.26
CA ASN A 83 -2.68 6.47 -9.20
C ASN A 83 -2.54 4.96 -9.29
N GLN A 84 -1.78 4.50 -10.29
CA GLN A 84 -1.60 3.07 -10.60
C GLN A 84 -1.08 2.25 -9.39
N ILE A 85 -0.33 2.88 -8.49
CA ILE A 85 0.14 2.25 -7.25
C ILE A 85 -1.07 1.80 -6.42
N VAL A 86 -2.04 2.70 -6.24
CA VAL A 86 -3.26 2.40 -5.50
C VAL A 86 -4.14 1.41 -6.26
N THR A 87 -4.23 1.54 -7.59
CA THR A 87 -4.90 0.53 -8.42
C THR A 87 -4.36 -0.87 -8.11
N TYR A 88 -3.03 -1.03 -8.03
CA TYR A 88 -2.42 -2.34 -7.74
C TYR A 88 -2.64 -2.79 -6.30
N LEU A 89 -2.63 -1.88 -5.33
CA LEU A 89 -2.96 -2.22 -3.94
C LEU A 89 -4.41 -2.69 -3.79
N MET A 90 -5.32 -2.21 -4.65
CA MET A 90 -6.76 -2.48 -4.61
C MET A 90 -7.20 -3.63 -5.52
N ILE A 91 -6.28 -4.46 -6.01
CA ILE A 91 -6.65 -5.66 -6.78
C ILE A 91 -7.39 -6.68 -5.93
N GLN A 92 -8.31 -7.39 -6.58
CA GLN A 92 -9.02 -8.50 -5.99
C GLN A 92 -8.19 -9.78 -6.12
N PRO A 93 -8.00 -10.56 -5.04
CA PRO A 93 -7.21 -11.78 -5.06
C PRO A 93 -7.69 -12.83 -6.07
N HIS A 94 -8.97 -12.84 -6.43
CA HIS A 94 -9.54 -13.88 -7.29
C HIS A 94 -9.34 -13.64 -8.80
N ASN A 95 -9.05 -12.41 -9.23
CA ASN A 95 -8.93 -12.07 -10.64
C ASN A 95 -7.77 -11.10 -10.97
N GLY A 96 -7.07 -10.55 -9.97
CA GLY A 96 -5.95 -9.65 -10.17
C GLY A 96 -6.35 -8.25 -10.68
N LEU A 97 -7.64 -7.93 -10.74
CA LEU A 97 -8.18 -6.66 -11.18
C LEU A 97 -8.64 -5.83 -9.99
N ALA A 98 -8.47 -4.52 -10.06
CA ALA A 98 -9.08 -3.60 -9.12
C ALA A 98 -10.51 -3.26 -9.55
N ASP A 99 -11.40 -2.94 -8.60
CA ASP A 99 -12.73 -2.44 -8.96
C ASP A 99 -12.60 -1.15 -9.79
N MET A 100 -13.58 -0.89 -10.66
CA MET A 100 -13.48 0.22 -11.63
C MET A 100 -13.20 1.59 -10.97
N MET A 101 -13.69 1.83 -9.74
CA MET A 101 -13.42 3.06 -8.99
C MET A 101 -11.94 3.29 -8.65
N TRP A 102 -11.11 2.25 -8.72
CA TRP A 102 -9.68 2.27 -8.46
C TRP A 102 -8.83 2.24 -9.73
N GLN A 103 -9.45 2.17 -10.91
CA GLN A 103 -8.71 2.05 -12.18
C GLN A 103 -8.44 3.39 -12.86
N LEU A 104 -9.21 4.44 -12.52
CA LEU A 104 -9.16 5.75 -13.16
C LEU A 104 -9.57 6.84 -12.16
N ASN A 105 -9.01 8.04 -12.32
CA ASN A 105 -9.34 9.22 -11.49
C ASN A 105 -9.27 8.93 -9.98
N VAL A 106 -8.31 8.09 -9.57
CA VAL A 106 -8.17 7.65 -8.18
C VAL A 106 -7.85 8.82 -7.25
N GLY A 107 -7.01 9.73 -7.74
CA GLY A 107 -6.48 10.86 -6.99
C GLY A 107 -5.37 10.46 -6.03
N THR A 108 -4.87 11.45 -5.28
CA THR A 108 -4.02 11.22 -4.12
C THR A 108 -4.84 10.55 -3.02
N VAL A 109 -4.20 9.61 -2.31
CA VAL A 109 -4.84 8.86 -1.23
C VAL A 109 -4.00 8.90 0.04
N THR A 110 -4.65 8.73 1.18
CA THR A 110 -4.00 8.36 2.46
C THR A 110 -4.24 6.87 2.71
N VAL A 111 -3.20 6.17 3.16
CA VAL A 111 -3.27 4.78 3.58
C VAL A 111 -2.75 4.61 5.01
N VAL A 112 -3.40 3.73 5.76
CA VAL A 112 -3.00 3.35 7.14
C VAL A 112 -3.19 1.85 7.33
N ARG A 113 -2.52 1.26 8.32
CA ARG A 113 -2.88 -0.10 8.75
C ARG A 113 -4.10 -0.09 9.65
N GLN A 114 -5.05 -0.98 9.38
CA GLN A 114 -6.23 -1.17 10.21
C GLN A 114 -5.87 -1.63 11.64
N ASP A 115 -4.80 -2.41 11.78
CA ASP A 115 -4.27 -2.89 13.07
C ASP A 115 -3.50 -1.81 13.86
N ARG A 116 -3.47 -0.57 13.37
CA ARG A 116 -2.83 0.62 13.98
C ARG A 116 -1.32 0.49 14.20
N LYS A 117 -0.66 -0.52 13.62
CA LYS A 117 0.80 -0.55 13.56
C LYS A 117 1.30 0.52 12.59
N PRO A 118 2.52 1.04 12.77
CA PRO A 118 3.08 2.02 11.84
C PRO A 118 3.21 1.47 10.42
N LEU A 119 2.87 2.31 9.44
CA LEU A 119 3.07 2.03 8.02
C LEU A 119 4.21 2.89 7.47
N THR A 120 5.36 2.27 7.25
CA THR A 120 6.53 2.97 6.71
C THR A 120 6.48 3.08 5.18
N LEU A 121 7.30 3.98 4.62
CA LEU A 121 7.44 4.14 3.17
C LEU A 121 8.00 2.89 2.49
N GLU A 122 8.88 2.16 3.16
CA GLU A 122 9.44 0.89 2.67
C GLU A 122 8.38 -0.22 2.68
N ALA A 123 7.53 -0.25 3.72
CA ALA A 123 6.49 -1.26 3.86
C ALA A 123 5.42 -1.12 2.78
N ILE A 124 4.93 0.11 2.53
CA ILE A 124 3.94 0.34 1.47
C ILE A 124 4.52 0.09 0.07
N GLU A 125 5.81 0.40 -0.15
CA GLU A 125 6.46 0.07 -1.41
C GLU A 125 6.59 -1.45 -1.60
N ALA A 126 6.99 -2.19 -0.56
CA ALA A 126 7.07 -3.65 -0.63
C ALA A 126 5.68 -4.28 -0.91
N LEU A 127 4.61 -3.76 -0.28
CA LEU A 127 3.24 -4.18 -0.56
C LEU A 127 2.83 -3.89 -2.01
N TRP A 128 3.08 -2.68 -2.51
CA TRP A 128 2.78 -2.33 -3.90
C TRP A 128 3.53 -3.24 -4.87
N GLN A 129 4.82 -3.47 -4.65
CA GLN A 129 5.65 -4.30 -5.50
C GLN A 129 5.23 -5.78 -5.46
N PHE A 130 4.77 -6.26 -4.30
CA PHE A 130 4.16 -7.57 -4.20
C PHE A 130 2.90 -7.66 -5.06
N CYS A 131 1.96 -6.73 -4.91
CA CYS A 131 0.73 -6.71 -5.71
C CYS A 131 1.05 -6.60 -7.21
N SER A 132 2.02 -5.77 -7.59
CA SER A 132 2.49 -5.67 -8.98
C SER A 132 3.04 -7.01 -9.49
N SER A 133 3.78 -7.76 -8.67
CA SER A 133 4.32 -9.06 -9.09
C SER A 133 3.22 -10.10 -9.30
N ILE A 134 2.16 -10.06 -8.51
CA ILE A 134 0.99 -10.93 -8.68
C ILE A 134 0.30 -10.66 -10.01
N ILE A 135 0.18 -9.38 -10.40
CA ILE A 135 -0.40 -8.98 -11.70
C ILE A 135 0.52 -9.41 -12.85
N SER A 136 1.82 -9.17 -12.74
CA SER A 136 2.79 -9.53 -13.79
C SER A 136 2.86 -11.04 -14.03
N ASP A 137 2.63 -11.84 -13.00
CA ASP A 137 2.64 -13.30 -13.08
C ASP A 137 1.25 -13.88 -13.40
N SER A 138 0.23 -13.01 -13.56
CA SER A 138 -1.08 -13.42 -14.08
C SER A 138 -1.04 -13.51 -15.60
N ASP A 139 -1.58 -14.58 -16.15
CA ASP A 139 -1.73 -14.79 -17.59
C ASP A 139 -3.05 -14.20 -18.16
N GLY A 140 -3.74 -13.39 -17.36
CA GLY A 140 -5.04 -12.81 -17.69
C GLY A 140 -6.24 -13.73 -17.45
N LEU A 141 -6.01 -14.99 -17.07
CA LEU A 141 -7.05 -15.96 -16.71
C LEU A 141 -6.88 -16.50 -15.29
N GLN A 142 -5.65 -16.61 -14.82
CA GLN A 142 -5.30 -17.15 -13.52
C GLN A 142 -4.38 -16.20 -12.76
N VAL A 143 -4.56 -16.18 -11.45
CA VAL A 143 -3.68 -15.48 -10.50
C VAL A 143 -2.88 -16.49 -9.68
N PRO A 144 -1.64 -16.17 -9.27
CA PRO A 144 -0.79 -17.06 -8.48
C PRO A 144 -1.24 -17.11 -7.01
N THR A 145 -2.37 -17.76 -6.75
CA THR A 145 -3.02 -17.84 -5.43
C THR A 145 -2.13 -18.49 -4.37
N GLU A 146 -1.21 -19.38 -4.75
CA GLU A 146 -0.24 -20.02 -3.88
C GLU A 146 0.75 -19.04 -3.23
N ARG A 147 0.92 -17.85 -3.82
CA ARG A 147 1.76 -16.78 -3.27
C ARG A 147 0.98 -15.78 -2.41
N MET A 148 -0.34 -15.78 -2.49
CA MET A 148 -1.24 -14.84 -1.80
C MET A 148 -1.48 -15.28 -0.34
N THR A 149 -0.40 -15.56 0.38
CA THR A 149 -0.41 -15.96 1.79
C THR A 149 0.54 -15.08 2.58
N PRO A 150 0.39 -14.98 3.92
CA PRO A 150 1.36 -14.29 4.77
C PRO A 150 2.80 -14.80 4.57
N GLU A 151 2.98 -16.11 4.39
CA GLU A 151 4.29 -16.73 4.14
C GLU A 151 4.84 -16.32 2.78
N GLY A 152 4.03 -16.40 1.72
CA GLY A 152 4.44 -16.01 0.36
C GLY A 152 4.81 -14.53 0.27
N PHE A 153 4.06 -13.67 0.96
CA PHE A 153 4.40 -12.25 1.09
C PHE A 153 5.68 -12.03 1.92
N GLY A 154 5.87 -12.77 3.01
CA GLY A 154 7.09 -12.73 3.81
C GLY A 154 8.34 -13.08 3.00
N GLU A 155 8.29 -14.17 2.23
CA GLU A 155 9.37 -14.57 1.32
C GLU A 155 9.66 -13.50 0.25
N PHE A 156 8.60 -12.94 -0.34
CA PHE A 156 8.74 -11.83 -1.29
C PHE A 156 9.45 -10.65 -0.65
N CYS A 157 9.02 -10.23 0.55
CA CYS A 157 9.62 -9.09 1.26
C CYS A 157 11.10 -9.30 1.54
N GLN A 158 11.50 -10.51 1.93
CA GLN A 158 12.92 -10.83 2.16
C GLN A 158 13.75 -10.67 0.89
N LYS A 159 13.28 -11.25 -0.24
CA LYS A 159 13.93 -11.15 -1.54
C LYS A 159 13.98 -9.69 -2.03
N TYR A 160 12.87 -8.96 -1.89
CA TYR A 160 12.76 -7.55 -2.27
C TYR A 160 13.71 -6.67 -1.45
N LYS A 161 13.73 -6.82 -0.12
CA LYS A 161 14.64 -6.10 0.79
C LYS A 161 16.10 -6.34 0.41
N GLN A 162 16.51 -7.58 0.18
CA GLN A 162 17.88 -7.92 -0.20
C GLN A 162 18.27 -7.30 -1.54
N ARG A 163 17.37 -7.34 -2.54
CA ARG A 163 17.57 -6.69 -3.84
C ARG A 163 17.75 -5.17 -3.69
N MET A 164 16.85 -4.51 -2.97
CA MET A 164 16.92 -3.06 -2.74
C MET A 164 18.22 -2.64 -2.05
N ILE A 165 18.67 -3.39 -1.04
CA ILE A 165 19.94 -3.12 -0.37
C ILE A 165 21.13 -3.28 -1.33
N ARG A 166 21.13 -4.32 -2.18
CA ARG A 166 22.15 -4.55 -3.19
C ARG A 166 22.22 -3.42 -4.21
N ASP A 167 21.06 -2.88 -4.59
CA ASP A 167 20.92 -1.76 -5.54
C ASP A 167 21.20 -0.38 -4.89
N GLY A 168 21.73 -0.37 -3.66
CA GLY A 168 22.13 0.85 -2.96
C GLY A 168 20.99 1.60 -2.27
N LYS A 169 19.76 1.06 -2.23
CA LYS A 169 18.62 1.67 -1.52
C LYS A 169 18.70 1.34 -0.03
N THR A 170 19.61 2.03 0.67
CA THR A 170 19.94 1.76 2.08
C THR A 170 18.77 1.92 3.05
N ARG A 171 17.74 2.71 2.72
CA ARG A 171 16.52 2.83 3.55
C ARG A 171 15.82 1.50 3.77
N PHE A 172 15.95 0.53 2.87
CA PHE A 172 15.39 -0.81 3.07
C PHE A 172 16.08 -1.63 4.17
N LYS A 173 17.23 -1.18 4.71
CA LYS A 173 17.85 -1.83 5.87
C LYS A 173 16.93 -1.79 7.09
N SER A 174 16.16 -0.72 7.29
CA SER A 174 15.24 -0.54 8.42
C SER A 174 13.88 -1.24 8.23
N LEU A 175 13.59 -1.82 7.06
CA LEU A 175 12.34 -2.55 6.86
C LEU A 175 12.28 -3.79 7.76
N SER A 176 11.39 -3.80 8.75
CA SER A 176 11.12 -4.96 9.59
C SER A 176 10.26 -5.98 8.83
N ILE A 177 10.58 -7.27 8.98
CA ILE A 177 9.85 -8.39 8.37
C ILE A 177 9.59 -9.43 9.47
N PRO A 178 8.35 -9.93 9.66
CA PRO A 178 7.14 -9.57 8.93
C PRO A 178 6.74 -8.10 9.15
N ILE A 179 6.02 -7.53 8.18
CA ILE A 179 5.56 -6.14 8.22
C ILE A 179 4.43 -5.97 9.23
#